data_AF-A0A9N8EMY5-F1
#
_entry.id   AF-A0A9N8EMY5-F1
#
_cell.length_a   1.000
_cell.length_b   1.000
_cell.length_c   1.000
_cell.angle_alpha   90.00
_cell.angle_beta   90.00
_cell.angle_gamma   90.00
#
_symmetry.space_group_name_H-M   'P 1'
#
loop_
_entity.id
_entity.type
_entity.pdbx_description
1 polymer ?
#
loop_
_entity_poly.entity_id
_entity_poly.type
_entity_poly.pdbx_seq_one_letter_code
_entity_poly.pdbx_strand_id
1 'polypeptide(L)'
;MTSTLTTMNWEPLPPREKSSRQQRRRARGGRANADASHEGQPKKNVPVKGDTKPKRKPNRPGFNSYLKVLLDDATMDRLFDVATRIQKKVQDLQNQTDESDEENKSEAAAFETATSKEKVEPKIKEDPSAEEKQESKAAAGQSPGPEKKQRKKRPLSFKARSRASLHMTFFFGGENLCELPKEELQDWYDQVRDRLEMAEFVVQKEDHNNNAPGIKEGTTEEQSSETAEDLATMTTSTVTGDYWFDVTDVRIFPPGRNNLIVAHLEATPAWHVLHNDIRDIAKNSDSKGLNDIVAYSKEKWTAHITLGNIFGGGSKGQIRQAFSAILEELTEELMQEGLSSSSSAASEASVPEGTATNPQERKSLFKATTFGIGMGGPMPEQLTGIDLDWGFVYKPTKLGY
;
A
#
# COMPACT_ATOMS: atom_id res chain seq x y z
N MET A 1 27.54 -24.89 -10.67
CA MET A 1 26.25 -24.41 -11.20
C MET A 1 26.38 -22.92 -11.45
N THR A 2 26.37 -22.47 -12.70
CA THR A 2 26.47 -21.05 -13.06
C THR A 2 25.14 -20.37 -12.79
N SER A 3 25.04 -19.63 -11.68
CA SER A 3 23.89 -18.80 -11.38
C SER A 3 23.83 -17.67 -12.42
N THR A 4 22.90 -17.77 -13.36
CA THR A 4 22.60 -16.70 -14.32
C THR A 4 22.06 -15.50 -13.54
N LEU A 5 22.90 -14.48 -13.38
CA LEU A 5 22.50 -13.16 -12.92
C LEU A 5 21.53 -12.58 -13.96
N THR A 6 20.23 -12.79 -13.75
CA THR A 6 19.18 -12.08 -14.49
C THR A 6 19.29 -10.61 -14.11
N THR A 7 20.02 -9.85 -14.93
CA THR A 7 20.02 -8.39 -14.89
C THR A 7 18.61 -7.94 -15.24
N MET A 8 17.84 -7.53 -14.24
CA MET A 8 16.53 -6.94 -14.46
C MET A 8 16.75 -5.58 -15.14
N ASN A 9 16.69 -5.57 -16.47
CA ASN A 9 16.55 -4.35 -17.24
C ASN A 9 15.23 -3.68 -16.84
N TRP A 10 15.32 -2.59 -16.08
CA TRP A 10 14.18 -1.77 -15.73
C TRP A 10 13.70 -1.05 -17.00
N GLU A 11 12.68 -1.60 -17.66
CA GLU A 11 11.94 -0.83 -18.66
C GLU A 11 11.27 0.37 -17.96
N PRO A 12 11.48 1.60 -18.44
CA PRO A 12 10.81 2.76 -17.90
C PRO A 12 9.29 2.58 -18.04
N LEU A 13 8.57 2.72 -16.91
CA LEU A 13 7.11 2.59 -16.90
C LEU A 13 6.48 3.49 -17.98
N PRO A 14 5.47 3.00 -18.73
CA PRO A 14 4.84 3.80 -19.76
C PRO A 14 4.27 5.09 -19.15
N PRO A 15 4.41 6.24 -19.85
CA PRO A 15 3.93 7.52 -19.37
C PRO A 15 2.43 7.41 -19.07
N ARG A 16 2.08 7.63 -17.80
CA ARG A 16 0.71 7.53 -17.30
C ARG A 16 -0.20 8.46 -18.12
N GLU A 17 -1.12 7.89 -18.88
CA GLU A 17 -2.10 8.65 -19.66
C GLU A 17 -2.80 9.68 -18.76
N LYS A 18 -2.74 10.94 -19.17
CA LYS A 18 -3.31 12.08 -18.44
C LYS A 18 -4.84 12.00 -18.50
N SER A 19 -5.47 11.19 -17.64
CA SER A 19 -6.94 11.14 -17.56
C SER A 19 -7.52 12.45 -16.98
N SER A 20 -7.79 13.40 -17.87
CA SER A 20 -8.83 14.44 -17.96
C SER A 20 -9.58 14.99 -16.72
N ARG A 21 -9.00 14.99 -15.51
CA ARG A 21 -9.59 15.73 -14.36
C ARG A 21 -9.63 17.26 -14.61
N GLN A 22 -8.75 17.77 -15.47
CA GLN A 22 -8.64 19.17 -15.85
C GLN A 22 -9.62 19.58 -16.98
N GLN A 23 -9.97 18.65 -17.88
CA GLN A 23 -10.94 18.88 -18.96
C GLN A 23 -12.37 19.07 -18.40
N ARG A 24 -12.72 18.36 -17.31
CA ARG A 24 -14.01 18.54 -16.62
C ARG A 24 -14.18 19.88 -15.90
N ARG A 25 -13.10 20.59 -15.57
CA ARG A 25 -13.19 21.90 -14.91
C ARG A 25 -13.42 23.05 -15.89
N ARG A 26 -12.93 22.94 -17.13
CA ARG A 26 -13.13 23.98 -18.16
C ARG A 26 -14.58 24.05 -18.65
N ALA A 27 -15.34 22.95 -18.58
CA ALA A 27 -16.76 22.94 -18.94
C ALA A 27 -17.72 23.56 -17.90
N ARG A 28 -17.24 24.01 -16.73
CA ARG A 28 -18.12 24.53 -15.65
C ARG A 28 -17.87 25.99 -15.25
N GLY A 29 -16.88 26.66 -15.84
CA GLY A 29 -16.43 27.99 -15.37
C GLY A 29 -16.74 29.17 -16.29
N GLY A 30 -17.51 29.00 -17.36
CA GLY A 30 -17.76 30.08 -18.33
C GLY A 30 -19.20 30.57 -18.29
N ARG A 31 -19.53 31.47 -17.35
CA ARG A 31 -20.61 32.47 -17.52
C ARG A 31 -20.64 33.50 -16.38
N ALA A 32 -20.92 34.74 -16.78
CA ALA A 32 -21.14 35.99 -16.02
C ALA A 32 -19.87 36.76 -15.59
N ASN A 33 -19.75 38.07 -15.77
CA ASN A 33 -20.59 39.09 -16.42
C ASN A 33 -19.66 40.28 -16.74
N ALA A 34 -19.80 40.86 -17.93
CA ALA A 34 -19.30 42.20 -18.24
C ALA A 34 -20.48 43.16 -18.14
N ASP A 35 -20.38 44.16 -17.28
CA ASP A 35 -20.93 45.52 -17.42
C ASP A 35 -21.09 46.18 -16.04
N ALA A 36 -20.39 47.31 -15.86
CA ALA A 36 -20.88 48.53 -15.21
C ALA A 36 -19.70 49.48 -14.95
N SER A 37 -19.62 50.52 -15.77
CA SER A 37 -18.87 51.75 -15.55
C SER A 37 -19.54 52.59 -14.45
N HIS A 38 -18.78 53.03 -13.44
CA HIS A 38 -19.16 54.23 -12.68
C HIS A 38 -17.94 54.93 -12.09
N GLU A 39 -17.84 56.23 -12.39
CA GLU A 39 -16.82 57.17 -11.92
C GLU A 39 -16.99 57.56 -10.45
N GLY A 40 -15.86 57.87 -9.82
CA GLY A 40 -15.74 58.92 -8.80
C GLY A 40 -16.01 58.52 -7.35
N GLN A 41 -14.95 58.26 -6.57
CA GLN A 41 -14.72 58.81 -5.20
C GLN A 41 -13.30 58.45 -4.72
N PRO A 42 -12.55 59.37 -4.07
CA PRO A 42 -11.23 59.09 -3.51
C PRO A 42 -11.39 58.38 -2.15
N LYS A 43 -11.15 57.06 -2.13
CA LYS A 43 -11.12 56.26 -0.90
C LYS A 43 -9.68 56.02 -0.45
N LYS A 44 -9.48 56.27 0.84
CA LYS A 44 -8.26 56.03 1.64
C LYS A 44 -7.55 54.74 1.24
N ASN A 45 -6.24 54.85 1.05
CA ASN A 45 -5.29 53.76 0.86
C ASN A 45 -5.34 52.78 2.05
N VAL A 46 -6.12 51.71 1.90
CA VAL A 46 -5.95 50.47 2.66
C VAL A 46 -5.06 49.58 1.80
N PRO A 47 -3.93 49.05 2.31
CA PRO A 47 -3.09 48.15 1.53
C PRO A 47 -3.91 46.91 1.18
N VAL A 48 -4.29 46.82 -0.10
CA VAL A 48 -4.91 45.64 -0.70
C VAL A 48 -3.87 44.52 -0.56
N LYS A 49 -4.10 43.60 0.39
CA LYS A 49 -3.43 42.31 0.43
C LYS A 49 -3.74 41.62 -0.90
N GLY A 50 -2.80 41.72 -1.84
CA GLY A 50 -2.90 41.03 -3.11
C GLY A 50 -3.02 39.54 -2.83
N ASP A 51 -4.14 38.96 -3.24
CA ASP A 51 -4.35 37.51 -3.33
C ASP A 51 -3.38 36.92 -4.36
N THR A 52 -2.10 36.86 -4.03
CA THR A 52 -1.14 36.02 -4.75
C THR A 52 -1.51 34.58 -4.44
N LYS A 53 -2.47 34.05 -5.20
CA LYS A 53 -2.73 32.61 -5.22
C LYS A 53 -1.39 31.92 -5.40
N PRO A 54 -0.97 31.03 -4.49
CA PRO A 54 0.31 30.35 -4.60
C PRO A 54 0.36 29.70 -5.98
N LYS A 55 1.35 30.09 -6.79
CA LYS A 55 1.61 29.46 -8.09
C LYS A 55 1.79 27.97 -7.80
N ARG A 56 0.77 27.17 -8.08
CA ARG A 56 0.85 25.72 -7.92
C ARG A 56 2.01 25.26 -8.80
N LYS A 57 3.05 24.69 -8.18
CA LYS A 57 4.16 24.07 -8.91
C LYS A 57 3.55 23.17 -10.00
N PRO A 58 4.03 23.23 -11.25
CA PRO A 58 3.54 22.34 -12.30
C PRO A 58 3.64 20.91 -11.78
N ASN A 59 2.54 20.17 -11.85
CA ASN A 59 2.45 18.77 -11.44
C ASN A 59 3.47 17.99 -12.28
N ARG A 60 4.70 17.82 -11.78
CA ARG A 60 5.75 17.04 -12.44
C ARG A 60 5.44 15.57 -12.12
N PRO A 61 5.01 14.77 -13.09
CA PRO A 61 4.74 13.36 -12.83
C PRO A 61 6.05 12.64 -12.53
N GLY A 62 6.17 12.02 -11.34
CA GLY A 62 7.01 10.84 -11.17
C GLY A 62 8.29 10.95 -10.34
N PHE A 63 8.63 12.10 -9.76
CA PHE A 63 9.89 12.26 -9.02
C PHE A 63 9.77 11.91 -7.54
N ASN A 64 9.35 10.67 -7.25
CA ASN A 64 9.42 10.18 -5.88
C ASN A 64 10.62 9.24 -5.78
N SER A 65 11.66 9.69 -5.09
CA SER A 65 12.81 8.86 -4.73
C SER A 65 12.61 8.23 -3.36
N TYR A 66 13.02 6.98 -3.22
CA TYR A 66 12.82 6.20 -2.01
C TYR A 66 13.81 5.05 -1.92
N LEU A 67 14.08 4.58 -0.70
CA LEU A 67 14.68 3.26 -0.49
C LEU A 67 13.57 2.21 -0.57
N LYS A 68 13.82 1.12 -1.29
CA LYS A 68 12.92 -0.04 -1.39
C LYS A 68 13.57 -1.28 -0.84
N VAL A 69 12.77 -2.11 -0.17
CA VAL A 69 13.16 -3.46 0.19
C VAL A 69 12.98 -4.35 -1.03
N LEU A 70 13.96 -5.23 -1.25
CA LEU A 70 13.98 -6.18 -2.34
C LEU A 70 13.63 -7.56 -1.78
N LEU A 71 12.51 -8.11 -2.26
CA LEU A 71 11.95 -9.39 -1.83
C LEU A 71 12.26 -10.46 -2.87
N ASP A 72 12.51 -11.69 -2.44
CA ASP A 72 12.80 -12.79 -3.36
C ASP A 72 11.67 -13.04 -4.37
N ASP A 73 12.01 -13.71 -5.48
CA ASP A 73 11.05 -13.95 -6.55
C ASP A 73 9.86 -14.79 -6.09
N ALA A 74 10.06 -15.75 -5.18
CA ALA A 74 9.00 -16.56 -4.61
C ALA A 74 7.98 -15.73 -3.81
N THR A 75 8.44 -14.80 -2.96
CA THR A 75 7.58 -13.86 -2.24
C THR A 75 6.84 -12.96 -3.22
N MET A 76 7.53 -12.45 -4.24
CA MET A 76 6.94 -11.56 -5.25
C MET A 76 5.86 -12.25 -6.09
N ASP A 77 6.09 -13.50 -6.48
CA ASP A 77 5.13 -14.33 -7.19
C ASP A 77 3.90 -14.61 -6.32
N ARG A 78 4.10 -14.94 -5.04
CA ARG A 78 3.01 -15.17 -4.10
C ARG A 78 2.17 -13.91 -3.87
N LEU A 79 2.80 -12.75 -3.70
CA LEU A 79 2.07 -11.46 -3.57
C LEU A 79 1.30 -11.09 -4.85
N PHE A 80 1.87 -11.40 -6.02
CA PHE A 80 1.20 -11.19 -7.29
C PHE A 80 0.00 -12.13 -7.49
N ASP A 81 0.12 -13.39 -7.06
CA ASP A 81 -1.00 -14.34 -7.03
C ASP A 81 -2.12 -13.84 -6.11
N VAL A 82 -1.80 -13.38 -4.89
CA VAL A 82 -2.77 -12.75 -3.98
C VAL A 82 -3.50 -11.58 -4.66
N ALA A 83 -2.78 -10.68 -5.33
CA ALA A 83 -3.39 -9.57 -6.06
C ALA A 83 -4.33 -10.04 -7.19
N THR A 84 -3.97 -11.11 -7.89
CA THR A 84 -4.75 -11.70 -8.98
C THR A 84 -6.01 -12.39 -8.46
N ARG A 85 -5.92 -13.11 -7.34
CA ARG A 85 -7.08 -13.72 -6.66
C ARG A 85 -8.09 -12.68 -6.21
N ILE A 86 -7.63 -11.56 -5.64
CA ILE A 86 -8.51 -10.43 -5.28
C ILE A 86 -9.23 -9.90 -6.52
N GLN A 87 -8.49 -9.70 -7.62
CA GLN A 87 -9.09 -9.23 -8.86
C GLN A 87 -10.19 -10.17 -9.37
N LYS A 88 -9.93 -11.48 -9.35
CA LYS A 88 -10.89 -12.50 -9.76
C LYS A 88 -12.14 -12.48 -8.88
N LYS A 89 -11.99 -12.54 -7.55
CA LYS A 89 -13.13 -12.49 -6.60
C LYS A 89 -13.97 -11.21 -6.76
N VAL A 90 -13.34 -10.07 -7.04
CA VAL A 90 -14.07 -8.82 -7.33
C VAL A 90 -14.86 -8.93 -8.64
N GLN A 91 -14.29 -9.50 -9.70
CA GLN A 91 -15.01 -9.71 -10.96
C GLN A 91 -16.19 -10.66 -10.80
N ASP A 92 -16.02 -11.75 -10.05
CA ASP A 92 -17.08 -12.72 -9.78
C ASP A 92 -18.26 -12.06 -9.03
N LEU A 93 -17.95 -11.22 -8.02
CA LEU A 93 -18.97 -10.46 -7.28
C LEU A 93 -19.72 -9.46 -8.18
N GLN A 94 -19.05 -8.87 -9.17
CA GLN A 94 -19.71 -8.00 -10.15
C GLN A 94 -20.67 -8.78 -11.05
N ASN A 95 -20.24 -9.94 -11.55
CA ASN A 95 -21.07 -10.77 -12.42
C ASN A 95 -22.34 -11.22 -11.70
N GLN A 96 -22.23 -11.63 -10.43
CA GLN A 96 -23.39 -11.98 -9.59
C GLN A 96 -24.34 -10.79 -9.38
N THR A 97 -23.80 -9.58 -9.22
CA THR A 97 -24.62 -8.38 -9.06
C THR A 97 -25.39 -8.07 -10.34
N ASP A 98 -24.71 -8.15 -11.49
CA ASP A 98 -25.33 -7.87 -12.80
C ASP A 98 -26.42 -8.91 -13.13
N GLU A 99 -26.22 -10.19 -12.80
CA GLU A 99 -27.24 -11.24 -12.93
C GLU A 99 -28.48 -10.94 -12.06
N SER A 100 -28.27 -10.58 -10.79
CA SER A 100 -29.38 -10.24 -9.88
C SER A 100 -30.14 -8.97 -10.30
N ASP A 101 -29.47 -8.00 -10.90
CA ASP A 101 -30.11 -6.77 -11.40
C ASP A 101 -30.96 -7.04 -12.65
N GLU A 102 -30.56 -7.98 -13.51
CA GLU A 102 -31.36 -8.39 -14.68
C GLU A 102 -32.56 -9.26 -14.29
N GLU A 103 -32.41 -10.16 -13.31
CA GLU A 103 -33.54 -10.93 -12.75
C GLU A 103 -34.60 -9.99 -12.18
N ASN A 104 -34.20 -9.02 -11.34
CA ASN A 104 -35.10 -8.04 -10.76
C ASN A 104 -35.78 -7.14 -11.80
N LYS A 105 -35.09 -6.76 -12.89
CA LYS A 105 -35.70 -6.02 -14.00
C LYS A 105 -36.73 -6.86 -14.73
N SER A 106 -36.46 -8.14 -14.96
CA SER A 106 -37.37 -9.04 -15.64
C SER A 106 -38.65 -9.28 -14.83
N GLU A 107 -38.53 -9.39 -13.50
CA GLU A 107 -39.67 -9.53 -12.58
C GLU A 107 -40.50 -8.24 -12.50
N ALA A 108 -39.85 -7.07 -12.42
CA ALA A 108 -40.53 -5.78 -12.44
C ALA A 108 -41.27 -5.53 -13.76
N ALA A 109 -40.66 -5.88 -14.90
CA ALA A 109 -41.31 -5.78 -16.20
C ALA A 109 -42.52 -6.73 -16.31
N ALA A 110 -42.41 -7.96 -15.78
CA ALA A 110 -43.54 -8.89 -15.73
C ALA A 110 -44.70 -8.33 -14.88
N PHE A 111 -44.40 -7.68 -13.74
CA PHE A 111 -45.41 -7.08 -12.86
C PHE A 111 -46.11 -5.85 -13.50
N GLU A 112 -45.38 -4.98 -14.19
CA GLU A 112 -45.98 -3.85 -14.93
C GLU A 112 -46.88 -4.33 -16.08
N THR A 113 -46.49 -5.42 -16.74
CA THR A 113 -47.29 -6.01 -17.82
C THR A 113 -48.60 -6.63 -17.27
N ALA A 114 -48.58 -7.17 -16.06
CA ALA A 114 -49.75 -7.75 -15.40
C ALA A 114 -50.75 -6.68 -14.89
N THR A 115 -50.26 -5.57 -14.34
CA THR A 115 -51.10 -4.50 -13.76
C THR A 115 -51.72 -3.55 -14.79
N SER A 116 -51.22 -3.55 -16.05
CA SER A 116 -51.75 -2.70 -17.12
C SER A 116 -53.06 -3.20 -17.77
N LYS A 117 -53.59 -4.37 -17.36
CA LYS A 117 -54.83 -4.95 -17.92
C LYS A 117 -56.09 -4.75 -17.09
N GLU A 118 -56.01 -4.18 -15.88
CA GLU A 118 -57.18 -3.94 -15.04
C GLU A 118 -57.51 -2.43 -14.95
N LYS A 119 -57.89 -1.84 -16.08
CA LYS A 119 -58.47 -0.50 -16.14
C LYS A 119 -59.95 -0.59 -15.76
N VAL A 120 -60.24 -0.70 -14.47
CA VAL A 120 -61.60 -0.52 -13.93
C VAL A 120 -61.91 0.99 -13.96
N GLU A 121 -62.86 1.39 -14.80
CA GLU A 121 -63.44 2.74 -14.80
C GLU A 121 -64.11 3.04 -13.45
N PRO A 122 -63.69 4.06 -12.69
CA PRO A 122 -64.46 4.51 -11.55
C PRO A 122 -65.57 5.45 -12.03
N LYS A 123 -66.81 4.97 -12.03
CA LYS A 123 -68.03 5.78 -12.03
C LYS A 123 -68.49 6.00 -10.59
N ILE A 124 -68.20 7.14 -9.96
CA ILE A 124 -69.00 7.66 -8.83
C ILE A 124 -69.12 9.19 -8.92
N LYS A 125 -70.36 9.64 -8.77
CA LYS A 125 -70.94 10.99 -8.85
C LYS A 125 -70.59 11.89 -7.64
N GLU A 126 -70.52 13.21 -7.91
CA GLU A 126 -71.15 14.36 -7.22
C GLU A 126 -71.94 14.05 -5.92
N ASP A 127 -71.99 14.82 -4.82
CA ASP A 127 -71.55 16.16 -4.34
C ASP A 127 -71.99 16.26 -2.83
N PRO A 128 -72.06 17.40 -2.11
CA PRO A 128 -71.02 18.24 -1.49
C PRO A 128 -71.20 18.42 0.06
N SER A 129 -70.45 19.36 0.64
CA SER A 129 -70.69 20.06 1.94
C SER A 129 -69.92 19.56 3.17
N ALA A 130 -68.88 20.29 3.59
CA ALA A 130 -69.00 21.30 4.66
C ALA A 130 -67.62 21.88 5.03
N GLU A 131 -67.66 23.17 5.34
CA GLU A 131 -66.60 24.11 5.71
C GLU A 131 -65.59 23.63 6.76
N GLU A 132 -64.30 23.91 6.56
CA GLU A 132 -63.50 24.62 7.58
C GLU A 132 -62.24 25.28 6.99
N LYS A 133 -61.78 26.28 7.73
CA LYS A 133 -61.16 27.53 7.26
C LYS A 133 -59.71 27.46 6.80
N GLN A 134 -59.48 28.36 5.84
CA GLN A 134 -58.23 28.86 5.31
C GLN A 134 -57.29 29.45 6.39
N GLU A 135 -56.00 29.11 6.27
CA GLU A 135 -54.92 30.08 6.52
C GLU A 135 -53.90 29.97 5.37
N SER A 136 -54.03 30.88 4.42
CA SER A 136 -53.27 30.95 3.18
C SER A 136 -51.94 31.66 3.41
N LYS A 137 -50.82 30.93 3.31
CA LYS A 137 -49.48 31.51 3.15
C LYS A 137 -49.01 31.29 1.71
N ALA A 138 -48.71 32.41 1.05
CA ALA A 138 -48.49 32.57 -0.38
C ALA A 138 -47.58 31.51 -1.03
N ALA A 139 -48.16 30.77 -1.98
CA ALA A 139 -47.47 29.88 -2.90
C ALA A 139 -46.78 30.69 -4.01
N ALA A 140 -45.50 31.01 -3.80
CA ALA A 140 -44.62 31.44 -4.87
C ALA A 140 -44.24 30.20 -5.70
N GLY A 141 -44.51 30.27 -7.01
CA GLY A 141 -44.38 29.19 -7.98
C GLY A 141 -43.05 28.43 -7.91
N GLN A 142 -43.12 27.18 -7.45
CA GLN A 142 -42.06 26.20 -7.64
C GLN A 142 -42.12 25.72 -9.10
N SER A 143 -41.30 26.33 -9.94
CA SER A 143 -41.00 25.77 -11.26
C SER A 143 -40.43 24.36 -11.06
N PRO A 144 -40.86 23.34 -11.83
CA PRO A 144 -40.36 21.98 -11.72
C PRO A 144 -38.84 22.01 -11.95
N GLY A 145 -38.09 21.83 -10.87
CA GLY A 145 -36.63 21.83 -10.91
C GLY A 145 -36.16 20.71 -11.86
N PRO A 146 -35.10 20.95 -12.65
CA PRO A 146 -34.63 19.99 -13.63
C PRO A 146 -34.36 18.64 -12.95
N GLU A 147 -35.03 17.60 -13.44
CA GLU A 147 -34.89 16.22 -12.96
C GLU A 147 -33.41 15.90 -12.77
N LYS A 148 -33.03 15.60 -11.53
CA LYS A 148 -31.66 15.23 -11.18
C LYS A 148 -31.35 13.92 -11.89
N LYS A 149 -30.75 14.00 -13.08
CA LYS A 149 -30.21 12.84 -13.82
C LYS A 149 -29.45 11.96 -12.85
N GLN A 150 -30.04 10.82 -12.50
CA GLN A 150 -29.43 9.87 -11.58
C GLN A 150 -28.09 9.48 -12.19
N ARG A 151 -27.00 9.74 -11.45
CA ARG A 151 -25.67 9.36 -11.90
C ARG A 151 -25.63 7.85 -11.95
N LYS A 152 -25.48 7.28 -13.14
CA LYS A 152 -25.19 5.84 -13.33
C LYS A 152 -24.09 5.44 -12.35
N LYS A 153 -24.40 4.50 -11.44
CA LYS A 153 -23.43 3.95 -10.49
C LYS A 153 -22.30 3.33 -11.31
N ARG A 154 -21.05 3.59 -10.92
CA ARG A 154 -19.91 2.96 -11.58
C ARG A 154 -19.75 1.56 -10.99
N PRO A 155 -19.51 0.53 -11.81
CA PRO A 155 -19.32 -0.82 -11.30
C PRO A 155 -18.07 -0.87 -10.41
N LEU A 156 -18.08 -1.77 -9.43
CA LEU A 156 -17.00 -1.94 -8.45
C LEU A 156 -15.84 -2.68 -9.10
N SER A 157 -14.70 -2.03 -9.33
CA SER A 157 -13.55 -2.68 -9.97
C SER A 157 -12.30 -2.62 -9.10
N PHE A 158 -11.49 -3.67 -9.19
CA PHE A 158 -10.15 -3.73 -8.62
C PHE A 158 -9.13 -3.80 -9.76
N LYS A 159 -8.13 -2.92 -9.70
CA LYS A 159 -6.98 -2.98 -10.62
C LYS A 159 -5.77 -3.47 -9.85
N ALA A 160 -5.44 -4.74 -10.04
CA ALA A 160 -4.21 -5.32 -9.49
C ALA A 160 -2.97 -4.57 -10.03
N ARG A 161 -1.93 -4.55 -9.21
CA ARG A 161 -0.59 -4.13 -9.61
C ARG A 161 0.05 -5.24 -10.43
N SER A 162 0.82 -4.85 -11.46
CA SER A 162 1.68 -5.81 -12.13
C SER A 162 2.79 -6.25 -11.19
N ARG A 163 3.29 -7.48 -11.37
CA ARG A 163 4.42 -8.02 -10.60
C ARG A 163 5.59 -7.04 -10.49
N ALA A 164 6.02 -6.46 -11.62
CA ALA A 164 7.12 -5.49 -11.67
C ALA A 164 6.84 -4.17 -10.92
N SER A 165 5.57 -3.86 -10.64
CA SER A 165 5.18 -2.66 -9.89
C SER A 165 5.00 -2.91 -8.40
N LEU A 166 5.00 -4.16 -7.95
CA LEU A 166 5.03 -4.51 -6.54
C LEU A 166 6.39 -4.12 -5.98
N HIS A 167 6.40 -3.40 -4.86
CA HIS A 167 7.60 -3.08 -4.10
C HIS A 167 7.16 -2.60 -2.71
N MET A 168 8.07 -2.72 -1.75
CA MET A 168 7.91 -2.17 -0.42
C MET A 168 8.78 -0.94 -0.26
N THR A 169 8.17 0.19 0.09
CA THR A 169 8.92 1.42 0.41
C THR A 169 9.46 1.32 1.84
N PHE A 170 10.79 1.39 1.96
CA PHE A 170 11.50 1.40 3.23
C PHE A 170 11.59 2.81 3.79
N PHE A 171 12.12 3.75 3.00
CA PHE A 171 12.26 5.16 3.35
C PHE A 171 11.78 6.02 2.19
N PHE A 172 10.85 6.95 2.44
CA PHE A 172 10.27 7.78 1.38
C PHE A 172 10.88 9.18 1.40
N GLY A 173 11.78 9.46 0.45
CA GLY A 173 12.39 10.79 0.29
C GLY A 173 11.55 11.75 -0.56
N GLY A 174 10.70 11.22 -1.44
CA GLY A 174 9.80 12.01 -2.29
C GLY A 174 10.56 12.95 -3.23
N GLU A 175 10.00 14.14 -3.45
CA GLU A 175 10.61 15.19 -4.28
C GLU A 175 11.82 15.83 -3.56
N ASN A 176 11.78 15.91 -2.23
CA ASN A 176 12.83 16.56 -1.43
C ASN A 176 14.19 15.90 -1.66
N LEU A 177 14.24 14.57 -1.74
CA LEU A 177 15.49 13.85 -2.01
C LEU A 177 16.05 14.16 -3.40
N CYS A 178 15.18 14.43 -4.39
CA CYS A 178 15.61 14.85 -5.74
C CYS A 178 16.01 16.33 -5.83
N GLU A 179 15.54 17.14 -4.88
CA GLU A 179 15.81 18.58 -4.79
C GLU A 179 17.07 18.87 -3.94
N LEU A 180 17.69 17.86 -3.31
CA LEU A 180 18.91 18.02 -2.54
C LEU A 180 20.09 18.47 -3.43
N PRO A 181 20.99 19.33 -2.90
CA PRO A 181 22.30 19.54 -3.49
C PRO A 181 23.04 18.23 -3.69
N LYS A 182 23.84 18.18 -4.76
CA LYS A 182 24.63 17.02 -5.15
C LYS A 182 25.47 16.47 -3.99
N GLU A 183 26.16 17.36 -3.29
CA GLU A 183 27.09 17.03 -2.22
C GLU A 183 26.35 16.43 -1.02
N GLU A 184 25.20 17.02 -0.65
CA GLU A 184 24.36 16.52 0.45
C GLU A 184 23.75 15.16 0.13
N LEU A 185 23.32 14.94 -1.12
CA LEU A 185 22.75 13.66 -1.54
C LEU A 185 23.82 12.55 -1.59
N GLN A 186 25.04 12.88 -2.03
CA GLN A 186 26.17 11.93 -2.01
C GLN A 186 26.55 11.57 -0.57
N ASP A 187 26.70 12.57 0.31
CA ASP A 187 27.03 12.35 1.73
C ASP A 187 25.98 11.47 2.43
N TRP A 188 24.69 11.78 2.23
CA TRP A 188 23.60 10.96 2.76
C TRP A 188 23.63 9.53 2.20
N TYR A 189 23.88 9.38 0.90
CA TYR A 189 23.97 8.08 0.25
C TYR A 189 25.12 7.23 0.81
N ASP A 190 26.30 7.82 0.99
CA ASP A 190 27.47 7.12 1.54
C ASP A 190 27.21 6.69 2.99
N GLN A 191 26.64 7.57 3.83
CA GLN A 191 26.27 7.21 5.20
C GLN A 191 25.24 6.07 5.26
N VAL A 192 24.24 6.08 4.37
CA VAL A 192 23.26 4.99 4.28
C VAL A 192 23.94 3.68 3.84
N ARG A 193 24.84 3.73 2.85
CA ARG A 193 25.58 2.55 2.38
C ARG A 193 26.44 1.97 3.51
N ASP A 194 27.23 2.79 4.17
CA ASP A 194 28.10 2.38 5.27
C ASP A 194 27.28 1.76 6.42
N ARG A 195 26.10 2.34 6.73
CA ARG A 195 25.21 1.76 7.73
C ARG A 195 24.66 0.39 7.29
N LEU A 196 24.34 0.20 6.02
CA LEU A 196 23.86 -1.08 5.49
C LEU A 196 24.95 -2.15 5.50
N GLU A 197 26.19 -1.77 5.21
CA GLU A 197 27.38 -2.63 5.36
C GLU A 197 27.55 -3.10 6.81
N MET A 198 27.42 -2.19 7.77
CA MET A 198 27.47 -2.51 9.21
C MET A 198 26.28 -3.34 9.71
N ALA A 199 25.17 -3.39 8.98
CA ALA A 199 23.96 -4.08 9.42
C ALA A 199 24.06 -5.63 9.38
N GLU A 200 25.25 -6.17 9.05
CA GLU A 200 25.59 -7.60 8.99
C GLU A 200 24.40 -8.49 8.65
N PHE A 201 23.99 -8.45 7.38
CA PHE A 201 23.03 -9.43 6.87
C PHE A 201 23.78 -10.75 6.67
N VAL A 202 24.01 -11.48 7.74
CA VAL A 202 24.71 -12.77 7.64
C VAL A 202 23.68 -13.78 7.09
N VAL A 203 23.96 -14.46 5.98
CA VAL A 203 23.05 -15.43 5.35
C VAL A 203 23.28 -16.81 5.96
N GLN A 204 22.22 -17.48 6.46
CA GLN A 204 22.34 -18.87 6.91
C GLN A 204 22.76 -19.78 5.76
N LYS A 205 23.86 -20.47 5.97
CA LYS A 205 24.20 -21.69 5.25
C LYS A 205 23.35 -22.79 5.89
N GLU A 206 22.28 -23.21 5.23
CA GLU A 206 21.63 -24.47 5.58
C GLU A 206 22.62 -25.59 5.26
N ASP A 207 23.51 -25.89 6.21
CA ASP A 207 24.29 -27.10 6.20
C ASP A 207 23.34 -28.27 6.48
N HIS A 208 22.59 -28.67 5.45
CA HIS A 208 21.92 -29.97 5.37
C HIS A 208 22.95 -31.10 5.23
N ASN A 209 23.90 -31.16 6.15
CA ASN A 209 24.82 -32.27 6.28
C ASN A 209 24.52 -33.06 7.56
N ASN A 210 23.25 -33.40 7.76
CA ASN A 210 22.84 -34.45 8.68
C ASN A 210 23.09 -35.80 8.01
N ASN A 211 24.33 -36.27 8.04
CA ASN A 211 24.64 -37.70 7.98
C ASN A 211 26.12 -37.94 8.32
N ALA A 212 26.40 -38.09 9.62
CA ALA A 212 27.48 -38.98 10.09
C ALA A 212 27.22 -39.40 11.55
N PRO A 213 26.82 -40.67 11.81
CA PRO A 213 26.88 -41.23 13.15
C PRO A 213 28.32 -41.67 13.44
N GLY A 214 29.07 -40.83 14.15
CA GLY A 214 30.42 -41.13 14.63
C GLY A 214 30.43 -41.46 16.12
N ILE A 215 30.56 -42.74 16.41
CA ILE A 215 30.53 -43.36 17.73
C ILE A 215 31.94 -43.34 18.39
N LYS A 216 31.95 -43.07 19.72
CA LYS A 216 32.85 -43.57 20.80
C LYS A 216 34.08 -42.79 21.32
N GLU A 217 33.92 -42.44 22.62
CA GLU A 217 34.70 -42.83 23.82
C GLU A 217 36.15 -42.38 24.08
N GLY A 218 36.31 -41.87 25.31
CA GLY A 218 37.53 -41.88 26.14
C GLY A 218 38.13 -40.48 26.34
N THR A 219 38.63 -40.02 27.49
CA THR A 219 38.76 -40.53 28.87
C THR A 219 39.10 -39.31 29.75
N THR A 220 38.65 -39.30 30.99
CA THR A 220 38.90 -38.35 32.09
C THR A 220 40.39 -38.15 32.42
N GLU A 221 40.84 -36.91 32.71
CA GLU A 221 41.48 -36.52 33.99
C GLU A 221 41.87 -35.02 34.08
N GLU A 222 42.02 -34.61 35.34
CA GLU A 222 42.18 -33.30 35.97
C GLU A 222 43.26 -32.36 35.38
N GLN A 223 43.06 -31.03 35.47
CA GLN A 223 43.81 -30.16 36.40
C GLN A 223 43.58 -28.64 36.20
N SER A 224 43.50 -27.97 37.35
CA SER A 224 44.04 -26.64 37.71
C SER A 224 43.53 -25.32 37.12
N SER A 225 43.21 -24.45 38.08
CA SER A 225 43.08 -23.00 38.10
C SER A 225 44.08 -22.18 37.28
N GLU A 226 43.56 -21.17 36.56
CA GLU A 226 44.15 -19.93 36.01
C GLU A 226 43.29 -19.61 34.77
N THR A 227 42.68 -18.46 34.49
CA THR A 227 42.82 -17.06 34.90
C THR A 227 41.50 -16.35 34.57
N ALA A 228 41.18 -15.28 35.30
CA ALA A 228 39.97 -14.48 35.12
C ALA A 228 40.12 -13.45 33.97
N GLU A 229 40.35 -13.91 32.74
CA GLU A 229 40.35 -13.06 31.52
C GLU A 229 39.40 -13.56 30.41
N ASP A 230 38.63 -14.64 30.62
CA ASP A 230 37.72 -15.21 29.61
C ASP A 230 36.31 -14.58 29.57
N LEU A 231 36.18 -13.31 29.96
CA LEU A 231 34.88 -12.61 30.01
C LEU A 231 34.74 -11.56 28.88
N ALA A 232 34.99 -11.95 27.63
CA ALA A 232 34.63 -11.12 26.47
C ALA A 232 34.44 -11.87 25.14
N THR A 233 34.52 -13.20 25.10
CA THR A 233 33.84 -13.95 24.02
C THR A 233 32.35 -14.00 24.35
N MET A 234 31.70 -12.82 24.26
CA MET A 234 30.30 -12.82 23.89
C MET A 234 30.25 -13.53 22.55
N THR A 235 29.85 -14.80 22.58
CA THR A 235 29.23 -15.48 21.47
C THR A 235 28.05 -14.60 21.07
N THR A 236 28.34 -13.62 20.22
CA THR A 236 27.38 -13.00 19.33
C THR A 236 26.88 -14.15 18.47
N SER A 237 25.89 -14.87 18.99
CA SER A 237 25.06 -15.78 18.23
C SER A 237 24.53 -14.92 17.09
N THR A 238 25.22 -14.99 15.95
CA THR A 238 24.95 -14.20 14.77
C THR A 238 23.69 -14.81 14.17
N VAL A 239 22.55 -14.26 14.62
CA VAL A 239 21.21 -14.59 14.14
C VAL A 239 21.09 -14.07 12.72
N THR A 240 21.66 -14.85 11.83
CA THR A 240 21.65 -14.84 10.37
C THR A 240 20.24 -14.98 9.74
N GLY A 241 19.19 -14.73 10.53
CA GLY A 241 17.79 -14.84 10.18
C GLY A 241 16.99 -13.62 10.64
N ASP A 242 17.62 -12.46 10.73
CA ASP A 242 17.01 -11.30 11.36
C ASP A 242 16.25 -10.38 10.40
N TYR A 243 16.42 -10.48 9.08
CA TYR A 243 15.78 -9.58 8.11
C TYR A 243 14.76 -10.30 7.23
N TRP A 244 13.60 -10.62 7.80
CA TRP A 244 12.44 -11.13 7.08
C TRP A 244 11.19 -10.36 7.49
N PHE A 245 10.09 -10.65 6.82
CA PHE A 245 8.78 -10.11 7.16
C PHE A 245 7.76 -11.24 7.28
N ASP A 246 6.87 -11.14 8.26
CA ASP A 246 5.65 -11.96 8.26
C ASP A 246 4.56 -11.20 7.53
N VAL A 247 4.04 -11.79 6.45
CA VAL A 247 2.83 -11.26 5.82
C VAL A 247 1.67 -11.64 6.72
N THR A 248 1.13 -10.68 7.46
CA THR A 248 0.15 -10.94 8.53
C THR A 248 -1.29 -10.76 8.08
N ASP A 249 -1.52 -9.92 7.08
CA ASP A 249 -2.88 -9.50 6.72
C ASP A 249 -2.91 -8.91 5.29
N VAL A 250 -4.08 -8.94 4.65
CA VAL A 250 -4.35 -8.22 3.41
C VAL A 250 -5.55 -7.31 3.62
N ARG A 251 -5.33 -5.99 3.56
CA ARG A 251 -6.33 -5.02 4.03
C ARG A 251 -6.46 -3.78 3.17
N ILE A 252 -7.55 -3.06 3.39
CA ILE A 252 -7.83 -1.77 2.77
C ILE A 252 -6.95 -0.66 3.38
N PHE A 253 -6.37 0.20 2.54
CA PHE A 253 -5.50 1.30 2.97
C PHE A 253 -5.73 2.64 2.22
N PRO A 254 -5.45 3.79 2.86
CA PRO A 254 -5.44 3.95 4.31
C PRO A 254 -6.86 3.78 4.88
N PRO A 255 -7.01 3.40 6.17
CA PRO A 255 -8.31 3.33 6.83
C PRO A 255 -9.06 4.65 6.63
N GLY A 256 -10.29 4.62 6.11
CA GLY A 256 -11.04 5.85 5.81
C GLY A 256 -11.23 6.12 4.32
N ARG A 257 -10.15 6.00 3.54
CA ARG A 257 -10.12 6.45 2.12
C ARG A 257 -10.45 5.33 1.14
N ASN A 258 -10.14 4.07 1.50
CA ASN A 258 -10.49 2.83 0.80
C ASN A 258 -10.20 2.85 -0.70
N ASN A 259 -9.01 3.32 -1.06
CA ASN A 259 -8.62 3.41 -2.47
C ASN A 259 -7.50 2.43 -2.83
N LEU A 260 -6.90 1.75 -1.86
CA LEU A 260 -5.83 0.78 -2.05
C LEU A 260 -6.12 -0.50 -1.27
N ILE A 261 -5.66 -1.63 -1.80
CA ILE A 261 -5.46 -2.86 -1.05
C ILE A 261 -3.95 -3.06 -0.86
N VAL A 262 -3.54 -3.39 0.36
CA VAL A 262 -2.15 -3.62 0.71
C VAL A 262 -1.99 -4.96 1.42
N ALA A 263 -0.89 -5.66 1.14
CA ALA A 263 -0.38 -6.68 2.04
C ALA A 263 0.30 -5.96 3.20
N HIS A 264 -0.06 -6.32 4.43
CA HIS A 264 0.57 -5.82 5.64
C HIS A 264 1.66 -6.79 6.09
N LEU A 265 2.82 -6.24 6.40
CA LEU A 265 3.99 -7.00 6.77
C LEU A 265 4.38 -6.61 8.19
N GLU A 266 4.61 -7.61 9.04
CA GLU A 266 5.27 -7.43 10.32
C GLU A 266 6.78 -7.57 10.08
N ALA A 267 7.50 -6.48 10.32
CA ALA A 267 8.94 -6.45 10.22
C ALA A 267 9.56 -6.99 11.51
N THR A 268 10.66 -7.72 11.39
CA THR A 268 11.47 -8.10 12.54
C THR A 268 12.04 -6.87 13.28
N PRO A 269 12.48 -7.02 14.54
CA PRO A 269 13.13 -5.94 15.27
C PRO A 269 14.34 -5.34 14.54
N ALA A 270 15.13 -6.15 13.84
CA ALA A 270 16.30 -5.68 13.11
C ALA A 270 15.93 -4.69 11.98
N TRP A 271 14.83 -4.95 11.26
CA TRP A 271 14.30 -4.01 10.27
C TRP A 271 13.90 -2.66 10.88
N HIS A 272 13.36 -2.67 12.10
CA HIS A 272 13.00 -1.44 12.82
C HIS A 272 14.22 -0.65 13.29
N VAL A 273 15.25 -1.33 13.79
CA VAL A 273 16.53 -0.70 14.15
C VAL A 273 17.15 -0.03 12.92
N LEU A 274 17.29 -0.78 11.82
CA LEU A 274 17.85 -0.26 10.58
C LEU A 274 17.06 0.94 10.03
N HIS A 275 15.73 0.89 10.10
CA HIS A 275 14.89 2.00 9.66
C HIS A 275 15.13 3.25 10.52
N ASN A 276 15.25 3.09 11.84
CA ASN A 276 15.53 4.20 12.74
C ASN A 276 16.91 4.80 12.49
N ASP A 277 17.92 3.97 12.24
CA ASP A 277 19.27 4.45 11.94
C ASP A 277 19.30 5.27 10.64
N ILE A 278 18.64 4.81 9.58
CA ILE A 278 18.53 5.57 8.32
C ILE A 278 17.76 6.88 8.54
N ARG A 279 16.73 6.86 9.40
CA ARG A 279 15.99 8.08 9.78
C ARG A 279 16.88 9.04 10.57
N ASP A 280 17.72 8.55 11.46
CA ASP A 280 18.62 9.35 12.28
C ASP A 280 19.76 9.94 11.45
N ILE A 281 20.29 9.22 10.46
CA ILE A 281 21.21 9.76 9.44
C ILE A 281 20.57 10.97 8.74
N ALA A 282 19.32 10.84 8.27
CA ALA A 282 18.62 11.95 7.63
C ALA A 282 18.36 13.13 8.60
N LYS A 283 18.02 12.83 9.85
CA LYS A 283 17.68 13.82 10.89
C LYS A 283 18.89 14.59 11.42
N ASN A 284 20.04 13.93 11.50
CA ASN A 284 21.27 14.54 12.01
C ASN A 284 22.07 15.23 10.91
N SER A 285 21.61 15.15 9.66
CA SER A 285 22.19 15.92 8.56
C SER A 285 21.90 17.42 8.72
N ASP A 286 22.83 18.25 8.25
CA ASP A 286 22.64 19.71 8.16
C ASP A 286 21.62 20.09 7.05
N SER A 287 21.16 19.11 6.27
CA SER A 287 20.24 19.31 5.16
C SER A 287 18.81 19.59 5.64
N LYS A 288 18.30 20.77 5.28
CA LYS A 288 16.88 21.10 5.51
C LYS A 288 15.94 20.11 4.79
N GLY A 289 16.30 19.67 3.59
CA GLY A 289 15.46 18.77 2.79
C GLY A 289 15.27 17.39 3.44
N LEU A 290 16.34 16.84 4.00
CA LEU A 290 16.30 15.58 4.75
C LEU A 290 15.54 15.72 6.08
N ASN A 291 15.77 16.83 6.79
CA ASN A 291 15.02 17.13 8.01
C ASN A 291 13.51 17.27 7.77
N ASP A 292 13.11 17.92 6.67
CA ASP A 292 11.71 18.02 6.26
C ASP A 292 11.12 16.63 5.95
N ILE A 293 11.87 15.73 5.30
CA ILE A 293 11.44 14.34 5.06
C ILE A 293 11.14 13.63 6.39
N VAL A 294 12.06 13.74 7.36
CA VAL A 294 11.91 13.08 8.66
C VAL A 294 10.75 13.68 9.47
N ALA A 295 10.54 15.00 9.40
CA ALA A 295 9.44 15.68 10.09
C ALA A 295 8.05 15.19 9.64
N TYR A 296 7.89 14.80 8.37
CA TYR A 296 6.64 14.23 7.86
C TYR A 296 6.53 12.71 8.02
N SER A 297 7.64 12.03 8.33
CA SER A 297 7.63 10.59 8.60
C SER A 297 6.90 10.31 9.92
N LYS A 298 6.03 9.30 9.93
CA LYS A 298 5.39 8.85 11.18
C LYS A 298 6.45 8.31 12.13
N GLU A 299 6.20 8.42 13.43
CA GLU A 299 7.06 7.85 14.47
C GLU A 299 7.30 6.34 14.29
N LYS A 300 6.29 5.61 13.77
CA LYS A 300 6.38 4.18 13.49
C LYS A 300 6.22 3.89 12.01
N TRP A 301 7.26 3.31 11.41
CA TRP A 301 7.19 2.73 10.07
C TRP A 301 6.26 1.52 10.05
N THR A 302 5.47 1.41 8.98
CA THR A 302 4.53 0.30 8.77
C THR A 302 4.86 -0.33 7.43
N ALA A 303 5.47 -1.51 7.47
CA ALA A 303 5.81 -2.29 6.28
C ALA A 303 4.53 -2.75 5.56
N HIS A 304 4.41 -2.37 4.30
CA HIS A 304 3.27 -2.76 3.47
C HIS A 304 3.62 -2.71 1.98
N ILE A 305 2.93 -3.53 1.19
CA ILE A 305 3.06 -3.58 -0.27
C ILE A 305 1.69 -3.31 -0.88
N THR A 306 1.61 -2.35 -1.79
CA THR A 306 0.34 -2.06 -2.48
C THR A 306 0.06 -3.11 -3.53
N LEU A 307 -1.01 -3.89 -3.34
CA LEU A 307 -1.44 -4.94 -4.26
C LEU A 307 -2.30 -4.41 -5.39
N GLY A 308 -3.03 -3.30 -5.18
CA GLY A 308 -3.90 -2.75 -6.20
C GLY A 308 -4.74 -1.58 -5.74
N ASN A 309 -5.53 -1.07 -6.67
CA ASN A 309 -6.37 0.10 -6.48
C ASN A 309 -7.85 -0.27 -6.63
N ILE A 310 -8.68 0.27 -5.74
CA ILE A 310 -10.14 0.13 -5.78
C ILE A 310 -10.74 1.30 -6.56
N PHE A 311 -11.66 1.01 -7.48
CA PHE A 311 -12.38 2.02 -8.26
C PHE A 311 -13.87 1.72 -8.33
N GLY A 312 -14.67 2.77 -8.49
CA GLY A 312 -16.12 2.64 -8.65
C GLY A 312 -16.82 2.18 -7.38
N GLY A 313 -17.95 1.51 -7.53
CA GLY A 313 -18.79 1.04 -6.43
C GLY A 313 -19.85 2.03 -5.97
N GLY A 314 -20.76 1.51 -5.14
CA GLY A 314 -21.88 2.25 -4.55
C GLY A 314 -21.44 3.18 -3.42
N SER A 315 -22.18 3.18 -2.31
CA SER A 315 -21.78 3.97 -1.15
C SER A 315 -20.45 3.46 -0.58
N LYS A 316 -19.68 4.32 0.09
CA LYS A 316 -18.40 3.92 0.72
C LYS A 316 -18.55 2.72 1.66
N GLY A 317 -19.71 2.55 2.28
CA GLY A 317 -20.01 1.42 3.16
C GLY A 317 -20.10 0.10 2.40
N GLN A 318 -20.82 0.08 1.28
CA GLN A 318 -20.98 -1.12 0.45
C GLN A 318 -19.64 -1.61 -0.11
N ILE A 319 -18.79 -0.68 -0.59
CA ILE A 319 -17.45 -1.00 -1.09
C ILE A 319 -16.62 -1.67 -0.01
N ARG A 320 -16.61 -1.10 1.21
CA ARG A 320 -15.86 -1.67 2.32
C ARG A 320 -16.36 -3.05 2.68
N GLN A 321 -17.68 -3.24 2.80
CA GLN A 321 -18.25 -4.51 3.20
C GLN A 321 -17.91 -5.61 2.18
N ALA A 322 -18.05 -5.32 0.89
CA ALA A 322 -17.71 -6.26 -0.18
C ALA A 322 -16.21 -6.64 -0.14
N PHE A 323 -15.31 -5.67 -0.04
CA PHE A 323 -13.88 -5.98 0.06
C PHE A 323 -13.51 -6.63 1.38
N SER A 324 -14.13 -6.28 2.50
CA SER A 324 -13.87 -6.94 3.78
C SER A 324 -14.20 -8.43 3.72
N ALA A 325 -15.34 -8.82 3.13
CA ALA A 325 -15.69 -10.22 2.94
C ALA A 325 -14.68 -10.96 2.04
N ILE A 326 -14.31 -10.37 0.90
CA ILE A 326 -13.31 -10.95 -0.03
C ILE A 326 -11.96 -11.15 0.67
N LEU A 327 -11.54 -10.17 1.47
CA LEU A 327 -10.23 -10.20 2.13
C LEU A 327 -10.20 -11.18 3.31
N GLU A 328 -11.30 -11.30 4.05
CA GLU A 328 -11.45 -12.28 5.13
C GLU A 328 -11.36 -13.71 4.57
N GLU A 329 -12.15 -14.01 3.54
CA GLU A 329 -12.12 -15.31 2.85
C GLU A 329 -10.71 -15.64 2.31
N LEU A 330 -10.07 -14.68 1.63
CA LEU A 330 -8.72 -14.86 1.09
C LEU A 330 -7.67 -15.07 2.20
N THR A 331 -7.83 -14.40 3.33
CA THR A 331 -6.93 -14.57 4.48
C THR A 331 -7.05 -15.99 5.05
N GLU A 332 -8.27 -16.52 5.16
CA GLU A 332 -8.51 -17.90 5.58
C GLU A 332 -7.93 -18.92 4.59
N GLU A 333 -8.09 -18.71 3.27
CA GLU A 333 -7.49 -19.55 2.23
C GLU A 333 -5.96 -19.60 2.37
N LEU A 334 -5.30 -18.43 2.50
CA LEU A 334 -3.84 -18.34 2.63
C LEU A 334 -3.32 -19.01 3.91
N MET A 335 -4.09 -18.93 5.00
CA MET A 335 -3.76 -19.65 6.24
C MET A 335 -3.83 -21.17 6.06
N GLN A 336 -4.86 -21.68 5.37
CA GLN A 336 -5.02 -23.11 5.10
C GLN A 336 -3.91 -23.65 4.19
N GLU A 337 -3.49 -22.87 3.20
CA GLU A 337 -2.35 -23.20 2.35
C GLU A 337 -1.04 -23.33 3.16
N GLY A 338 -0.81 -22.43 4.12
CA GLY A 338 0.34 -22.48 5.02
C GLY A 338 0.39 -23.78 5.84
N LEU A 339 -0.75 -24.19 6.42
CA LEU A 339 -0.86 -25.41 7.22
C LEU A 339 -0.68 -26.70 6.40
N SER A 340 -1.14 -26.69 5.15
CA SER A 340 -1.04 -27.86 4.26
C SER A 340 0.41 -28.11 3.81
N SER A 341 1.24 -27.06 3.78
CA SER A 341 2.64 -27.17 3.33
C SER A 341 3.59 -27.74 4.39
N SER A 342 3.29 -27.58 5.69
CA SER A 342 4.17 -28.00 6.79
C SER A 342 4.04 -29.46 7.19
N SER A 343 2.95 -30.14 6.82
CA SER A 343 2.66 -31.52 7.27
C SER A 343 3.45 -32.62 6.53
N SER A 344 4.12 -32.30 5.41
CA SER A 344 4.78 -33.34 4.59
C SER A 344 6.25 -33.61 4.95
N ALA A 345 6.88 -32.81 5.81
CA ALA A 345 8.32 -32.92 6.11
C ALA A 345 8.67 -33.42 7.53
N ALA A 346 7.71 -33.52 8.44
CA ALA A 346 7.96 -33.93 9.82
C ALA A 346 7.64 -35.42 10.02
N SER A 347 8.52 -36.30 9.55
CA SER A 347 8.56 -37.69 10.00
C SER A 347 9.10 -37.76 11.43
N GLU A 348 8.23 -38.12 12.38
CA GLU A 348 8.52 -38.83 13.64
C GLU A 348 9.83 -38.47 14.38
N ALA A 349 9.87 -37.28 14.98
CA ALA A 349 10.71 -37.06 16.15
C ALA A 349 9.81 -36.58 17.30
N SER A 350 9.60 -37.45 18.29
CA SER A 350 8.81 -37.20 19.48
C SER A 350 9.41 -36.06 20.31
N VAL A 351 8.88 -34.84 20.16
CA VAL A 351 9.28 -33.69 20.96
C VAL A 351 8.52 -33.71 22.30
N PRO A 352 9.20 -33.55 23.44
CA PRO A 352 8.60 -33.64 24.77
C PRO A 352 7.64 -32.49 25.06
N GLU A 353 6.50 -32.90 25.59
CA GLU A 353 5.36 -32.11 26.03
C GLU A 353 5.74 -31.25 27.26
N GLY A 354 5.91 -29.94 27.10
CA GLY A 354 6.18 -29.10 28.27
C GLY A 354 6.60 -27.67 28.04
N THR A 355 5.74 -26.82 27.50
CA THR A 355 5.60 -25.40 27.94
C THR A 355 4.43 -24.75 27.19
N ALA A 356 3.31 -24.54 27.90
CA ALA A 356 2.15 -23.83 27.38
C ALA A 356 2.43 -22.32 27.33
N THR A 357 3.02 -21.82 26.24
CA THR A 357 3.14 -20.39 25.97
C THR A 357 1.92 -19.89 25.20
N ASN A 358 1.21 -18.96 25.85
CA ASN A 358 0.16 -18.04 25.39
C ASN A 358 -0.32 -18.16 23.89
N PRO A 359 -1.57 -18.59 23.63
CA PRO A 359 -2.08 -18.94 22.29
C PRO A 359 -2.42 -17.74 21.39
N GLN A 360 -1.88 -16.55 21.67
CA GLN A 360 -1.98 -15.42 20.75
C GLN A 360 -0.77 -15.37 19.81
N GLU A 361 -0.39 -16.53 19.29
CA GLU A 361 0.54 -16.62 18.17
C GLU A 361 -0.07 -15.82 17.01
N ARG A 362 0.67 -14.79 16.60
CA ARG A 362 0.27 -13.94 15.49
C ARG A 362 0.20 -14.83 14.25
N LYS A 363 -0.98 -14.88 13.65
CA LYS A 363 -1.23 -15.64 12.42
C LYS A 363 -0.44 -15.02 11.28
N SER A 364 0.73 -15.58 10.97
CA SER A 364 1.47 -15.28 9.74
C SER A 364 0.83 -16.06 8.58
N LEU A 365 0.52 -15.36 7.48
CA LEU A 365 0.04 -15.99 6.25
C LEU A 365 1.19 -16.68 5.53
N PHE A 366 2.34 -16.00 5.46
CA PHE A 366 3.59 -16.56 5.00
C PHE A 366 4.77 -15.64 5.31
N LYS A 367 5.95 -16.25 5.41
CA LYS A 367 7.21 -15.54 5.54
C LYS A 367 7.64 -14.97 4.19
N ALA A 368 7.89 -13.67 4.16
CA ALA A 368 8.47 -12.94 3.05
C ALA A 368 9.98 -12.77 3.28
N THR A 369 10.79 -13.37 2.41
CA THR A 369 12.25 -13.25 2.51
C THR A 369 12.75 -12.05 1.73
N THR A 370 13.90 -11.52 2.16
CA THR A 370 14.49 -10.31 1.60
C THR A 370 15.87 -10.65 1.06
N PHE A 371 16.24 -10.03 -0.05
CA PHE A 371 17.58 -10.18 -0.62
C PHE A 371 18.38 -8.88 -0.60
N GLY A 372 17.78 -7.78 -0.14
CA GLY A 372 18.49 -6.52 -0.06
C GLY A 372 17.63 -5.28 0.07
N ILE A 373 18.31 -4.14 0.02
CA ILE A 373 17.72 -2.81 -0.11
C ILE A 373 18.34 -2.16 -1.33
N GLY A 374 17.55 -1.37 -2.07
CA GLY A 374 18.08 -0.56 -3.15
C GLY A 374 17.36 0.77 -3.27
N MET A 375 17.93 1.65 -4.07
CA MET A 375 17.28 2.90 -4.44
C MET A 375 16.16 2.66 -5.46
N GLY A 376 15.09 3.42 -5.34
CA GLY A 376 13.92 3.39 -6.20
C GLY A 376 13.47 4.79 -6.58
N GLY A 377 12.79 4.88 -7.73
CA GLY A 377 12.40 6.15 -8.33
C GLY A 377 13.36 6.59 -9.45
N PRO A 378 13.03 7.67 -10.17
CA PRO A 378 13.88 8.19 -11.22
C PRO A 378 15.17 8.77 -10.63
N MET A 379 16.30 8.52 -11.30
CA MET A 379 17.55 9.19 -10.98
C MET A 379 17.39 10.70 -11.24
N PRO A 380 17.69 11.58 -10.27
CA PRO A 380 17.66 13.02 -10.50
C PRO A 380 18.61 13.41 -11.62
N GLU A 381 18.15 14.26 -12.55
CA GLU A 381 18.99 14.77 -13.66
C GLU A 381 20.25 15.46 -13.15
N GLN A 382 20.19 16.05 -11.95
CA GLN A 382 21.33 16.70 -11.29
C GLN A 382 22.50 15.73 -11.02
N LEU A 383 22.23 14.42 -11.00
CA LEU A 383 23.24 13.39 -10.79
C LEU A 383 23.90 12.92 -12.09
N THR A 384 23.51 13.41 -13.27
CA THR A 384 24.23 13.06 -14.50
C THR A 384 25.67 13.57 -14.40
N GLY A 385 26.63 12.63 -14.36
CA GLY A 385 28.06 12.92 -14.21
C GLY A 385 28.61 12.73 -12.79
N ILE A 386 27.81 12.20 -11.86
CA ILE A 386 28.28 11.71 -10.56
C ILE A 386 28.38 10.20 -10.63
N ASP A 387 29.45 9.66 -10.06
CA ASP A 387 29.61 8.21 -9.86
C ASP A 387 28.79 7.73 -8.65
N LEU A 388 27.51 8.12 -8.61
CA LEU A 388 26.57 7.65 -7.60
C LEU A 388 25.78 6.51 -8.23
N ASP A 389 25.99 5.30 -7.71
CA ASP A 389 25.28 4.11 -8.16
C ASP A 389 23.81 4.17 -7.71
N TRP A 390 22.96 4.87 -8.46
CA TRP A 390 21.52 4.90 -8.18
C TRP A 390 20.85 3.53 -8.40
N GLY A 391 21.55 2.62 -9.09
CA GLY A 391 21.17 1.22 -9.27
C GLY A 391 21.64 0.32 -8.14
N PHE A 392 22.26 0.90 -7.10
CA PHE A 392 22.79 0.17 -5.96
C PHE A 392 21.74 -0.76 -5.37
N VAL A 393 22.16 -2.01 -5.25
CA VAL A 393 21.45 -3.05 -4.55
C VAL A 393 22.40 -3.57 -3.50
N TYR A 394 22.17 -3.17 -2.25
CA TYR A 394 22.82 -3.81 -1.12
C TYR A 394 22.26 -5.21 -1.00
N LYS A 395 23.08 -6.21 -1.33
CA LYS A 395 22.77 -7.61 -1.03
C LYS A 395 23.57 -8.02 0.19
N PRO A 396 22.97 -8.76 1.13
CA PRO A 396 23.72 -9.56 2.09
C PRO A 396 24.84 -10.30 1.37
N THR A 397 26.10 -10.06 1.75
CA THR A 397 27.22 -10.81 1.21
C THR A 397 26.96 -12.28 1.55
N LYS A 398 26.61 -13.09 0.54
CA LYS A 398 26.68 -14.54 0.70
C LYS A 398 28.14 -14.82 1.04
N LEU A 399 28.41 -15.21 2.29
CA LEU A 399 29.74 -15.66 2.69
C LEU A 399 30.20 -16.67 1.63
N GLY A 400 31.29 -16.32 0.95
CA GLY A 400 31.79 -17.04 -0.21
C GLY A 400 32.02 -18.50 0.15
N TYR A 401 31.49 -19.38 -0.70
CA TYR A 401 31.84 -20.80 -0.73
C TYR A 401 33.20 -21.00 -1.38
#